data_AF-A0A7V8V2X7-F1
#
_entry.id   AF-A0A7V8V2X7-F1
#
_cell.length_a   1.000
_cell.length_b   1.000
_cell.length_c   1.000
_cell.angle_alpha   90.00
_cell.angle_beta   90.00
_cell.angle_gamma   90.00
#
_symmetry.space_group_name_H-M   'P 1'
#
loop_
_entity.id
_entity.type
_entity.pdbx_description
1 polymer ?
#
loop_
_entity_poly.entity_id
_entity_poly.type
_entity_poly.pdbx_seq_one_letter_code
_entity_poly.pdbx_strand_id
1 'polypeptide(L)'
;MHRTKWNRKPHGFSLLELLAVIVILGIIAAIVVPRLSTSSALSKQRVNEHNIATLNAAVERYFVNEGSWPTALADIGTDYLPNGVPAVPTDSKLSYTIDGKTHRVSAN
;
A
#
# COMPACT_ATOMS: atom_id res chain seq x y z
N MET A 1 36.90 -64.80 -7.30
CA MET A 1 36.54 -63.37 -7.12
C MET A 1 35.31 -63.06 -7.95
N HIS A 2 34.16 -62.79 -7.32
CA HIS A 2 32.91 -62.45 -8.02
C HIS A 2 32.44 -61.07 -7.53
N ARG A 3 32.58 -60.03 -8.36
CA ARG A 3 32.10 -58.67 -8.06
C ARG A 3 30.65 -58.55 -8.55
N THR A 4 29.69 -58.63 -7.63
CA THR A 4 28.30 -58.34 -7.93
C THR A 4 28.14 -56.82 -8.16
N LYS A 5 27.96 -56.42 -9.42
CA LYS A 5 27.66 -55.03 -9.77
C LYS A 5 26.18 -54.76 -9.45
N TRP A 6 25.93 -53.90 -8.47
CA TRP A 6 24.58 -53.39 -8.19
C TRP A 6 24.11 -52.50 -9.33
N ASN A 7 23.08 -52.95 -10.03
CA ASN A 7 22.44 -52.22 -11.11
C ASN A 7 21.57 -51.11 -10.50
N ARG A 8 22.08 -49.87 -10.46
CA ARG A 8 21.29 -48.70 -10.06
C ARG A 8 20.29 -48.40 -11.17
N LYS A 9 19.01 -48.69 -10.94
CA LYS A 9 17.95 -48.29 -11.88
C LYS A 9 17.88 -46.77 -11.91
N PRO A 10 17.88 -46.13 -13.09
CA PRO A 10 17.63 -44.69 -13.17
C PRO A 10 16.20 -44.43 -12.68
N HIS A 11 16.08 -43.73 -11.56
CA HIS A 11 14.80 -43.24 -11.05
C HIS A 11 14.39 -42.04 -11.92
N GLY A 12 13.49 -42.27 -12.87
CA GLY A 12 12.88 -41.22 -13.68
C GLY A 12 11.76 -40.51 -12.92
N PHE A 13 11.57 -39.23 -13.23
CA PHE A 13 10.49 -38.39 -12.71
C PHE A 13 9.13 -39.02 -13.02
N SER A 14 8.27 -39.19 -12.03
CA SER A 14 6.90 -39.68 -12.25
C SER A 14 5.98 -38.54 -12.68
N LEU A 15 5.07 -38.81 -13.63
CA LEU A 15 4.00 -37.86 -13.98
C LEU A 15 3.15 -37.50 -12.74
N LEU A 16 2.98 -38.45 -11.82
CA LEU A 16 2.26 -38.24 -10.57
C LEU A 16 2.98 -37.25 -9.64
N GLU A 17 4.32 -37.27 -9.62
CA GLU A 17 5.11 -36.33 -8.82
C GLU A 17 4.94 -34.90 -9.36
N LEU A 18 4.98 -34.72 -10.69
CA LEU A 18 4.72 -33.41 -11.29
C LEU A 18 3.28 -32.93 -11.00
N LEU A 19 2.31 -33.83 -11.11
CA LEU A 19 0.90 -33.53 -10.88
C LEU A 19 0.66 -33.06 -9.43
N ALA A 20 1.20 -33.77 -8.44
CA ALA A 20 1.07 -33.38 -7.04
C ALA A 20 1.69 -32.00 -6.76
N VAL A 21 2.84 -31.69 -7.37
CA VAL A 21 3.51 -30.39 -7.21
C VAL A 21 2.66 -29.24 -7.76
N ILE A 22 2.14 -29.36 -8.98
CA ILE A 22 1.32 -28.27 -9.57
C ILE A 22 0.00 -28.07 -8.83
N VAL A 23 -0.58 -29.13 -8.27
CA VAL A 23 -1.78 -29.04 -7.43
C VAL A 23 -1.49 -28.25 -6.15
N ILE A 24 -0.40 -28.57 -5.46
CA ILE A 24 0.00 -27.83 -4.24
C ILE A 24 0.32 -26.37 -4.58
N LEU A 25 1.05 -26.11 -5.67
CA LEU A 25 1.35 -24.75 -6.13
C LEU A 25 0.07 -23.96 -6.47
N GLY A 26 -0.92 -24.61 -7.10
CA GLY A 26 -2.22 -24.00 -7.40
C GLY A 26 -2.99 -23.59 -6.15
N ILE A 27 -3.02 -24.47 -5.12
CA ILE A 27 -3.69 -24.18 -3.84
C ILE A 27 -3.01 -22.99 -3.14
N ILE A 28 -1.67 -22.99 -3.08
CA ILE A 28 -0.93 -21.89 -2.45
C ILE A 28 -1.17 -20.57 -3.20
N ALA A 29 -1.08 -20.58 -4.54
CA ALA A 29 -1.29 -19.40 -5.37
C ALA A 29 -2.68 -18.79 -5.18
N ALA A 30 -3.73 -19.63 -5.10
CA ALA A 30 -5.10 -19.19 -4.88
C ALA A 30 -5.30 -18.43 -3.55
N ILE A 31 -4.54 -18.78 -2.50
CA ILE A 31 -4.63 -18.13 -1.18
C ILE A 31 -3.78 -16.87 -1.11
N VAL A 32 -2.57 -16.89 -1.70
CA VAL A 32 -1.58 -15.80 -1.55
C VAL A 32 -1.96 -14.56 -2.37
N VAL A 33 -2.42 -14.74 -3.60
CA VAL A 33 -2.73 -13.62 -4.52
C VAL A 33 -3.79 -12.64 -3.97
N PRO A 34 -4.97 -13.06 -3.47
CA PRO A 34 -5.98 -12.13 -2.97
C PRO A 34 -5.58 -11.43 -1.65
N ARG A 35 -4.70 -12.03 -0.85
CA ARG A 35 -4.20 -11.40 0.40
C ARG A 35 -3.30 -10.20 0.11
N LEU A 36 -2.47 -10.28 -0.93
CA LEU A 36 -1.57 -9.20 -1.30
C LEU A 36 -2.32 -7.98 -1.86
N SER A 37 -3.36 -8.21 -2.67
CA SER A 37 -4.14 -7.11 -3.26
C SER A 37 -4.96 -6.33 -2.22
N THR A 38 -5.61 -7.04 -1.30
CA THR A 38 -6.43 -6.43 -0.23
C THR A 38 -5.60 -5.68 0.79
N SER A 39 -4.45 -6.23 1.21
CA SER A 39 -3.56 -5.55 2.17
C SER A 39 -3.01 -4.24 1.64
N SER A 40 -2.65 -4.18 0.36
CA SER A 40 -2.15 -2.95 -0.28
C SER A 40 -3.22 -1.85 -0.34
N ALA A 41 -4.44 -2.19 -0.74
CA ALA A 41 -5.55 -1.24 -0.80
C ALA A 41 -5.92 -0.66 0.57
N LEU A 42 -5.99 -1.51 1.60
CA LEU A 42 -6.27 -1.09 2.97
C LEU A 42 -5.17 -0.17 3.52
N SER A 43 -3.90 -0.49 3.27
CA SER A 43 -2.78 0.36 3.68
C SER A 43 -2.87 1.75 3.03
N LYS A 44 -3.19 1.83 1.74
CA LYS A 44 -3.38 3.12 1.04
C LYS A 44 -4.51 3.93 1.66
N GLN A 45 -5.64 3.31 1.95
CA GLN A 45 -6.77 4.00 2.60
C GLN A 45 -6.38 4.55 3.99
N ARG A 46 -5.69 3.75 4.81
CA ARG A 46 -5.23 4.19 6.14
C ARG A 46 -4.24 5.34 6.06
N VAL A 47 -3.31 5.30 5.09
CA VAL A 47 -2.38 6.42 4.84
C VAL A 47 -3.15 7.66 4.40
N ASN A 48 -4.18 7.52 3.56
CA ASN A 48 -5.00 8.65 3.15
C ASN A 48 -5.72 9.32 4.35
N GLU A 49 -6.35 8.51 5.21
CA GLU A 49 -7.01 8.98 6.44
C GLU A 49 -6.01 9.67 7.38
N HIS A 50 -4.81 9.10 7.54
CA HIS A 50 -3.74 9.68 8.34
C HIS A 50 -3.24 11.02 7.76
N ASN A 51 -3.05 11.11 6.45
CA ASN A 51 -2.64 12.33 5.77
C ASN A 51 -3.69 13.44 5.98
N ILE A 52 -4.98 13.12 5.82
CA ILE A 52 -6.07 14.07 6.06
C ILE A 52 -6.05 14.58 7.51
N ALA A 53 -5.85 13.71 8.49
CA ALA A 53 -5.76 14.10 9.89
C ALA A 53 -4.55 15.03 10.15
N THR A 54 -3.38 14.70 9.59
CA THR A 54 -2.17 15.50 9.70
C THR A 54 -2.32 16.87 9.05
N LEU A 55 -2.93 16.93 7.86
CA LEU A 55 -3.19 18.18 7.14
C LEU A 55 -4.19 19.06 7.88
N ASN A 56 -5.29 18.50 8.40
CA ASN A 56 -6.23 19.24 9.25
C ASN A 56 -5.53 19.82 10.49
N ALA A 57 -4.65 19.05 11.15
CA ALA A 57 -3.89 19.55 12.29
C ALA A 57 -2.89 20.66 11.91
N ALA A 58 -2.34 20.64 10.69
CA ALA A 58 -1.49 21.72 10.19
C ALA A 58 -2.31 23.00 9.92
N VAL A 59 -3.48 22.86 9.30
CA VAL A 59 -4.41 23.97 9.03
C VAL A 59 -4.92 24.60 10.33
N GLU A 60 -5.27 23.79 11.34
CA GLU A 60 -5.67 24.30 12.66
C GLU A 60 -4.56 25.10 13.33
N ARG A 61 -3.31 24.59 13.28
CA ARG A 61 -2.15 25.32 13.81
C ARG A 61 -1.92 26.64 13.08
N TYR A 62 -2.12 26.67 11.77
CA TYR A 62 -2.05 27.92 11.00
C TYR A 62 -3.11 28.92 11.47
N PHE A 63 -4.36 28.48 11.67
CA PHE A 63 -5.42 29.34 12.19
C PHE A 63 -5.09 29.90 13.59
N VAL A 64 -4.54 29.07 14.48
CA VAL A 64 -4.14 29.50 15.83
C VAL A 64 -3.06 30.58 15.80
N ASN A 65 -2.12 30.50 14.87
CA ASN A 65 -0.98 31.41 14.79
C ASN A 65 -1.27 32.68 13.97
N GLU A 66 -1.91 32.53 12.82
CA GLU A 66 -2.15 33.64 11.86
C GLU A 66 -3.54 34.27 12.02
N GLY A 67 -4.43 33.64 12.79
CA GLY A 67 -5.79 34.14 13.04
C GLY A 67 -6.74 34.04 11.83
N SER A 68 -6.33 33.38 10.76
CA SER A 68 -7.13 33.20 9.54
C SER A 68 -6.98 31.80 8.97
N TRP A 69 -8.01 31.30 8.27
CA TRP A 69 -7.95 30.01 7.61
C TRP A 69 -7.23 30.13 6.27
N PRO A 70 -6.39 29.15 5.88
CA PRO A 70 -5.74 29.16 4.59
C PRO A 70 -6.73 28.90 3.47
N THR A 71 -6.54 29.57 2.33
CA THR A 71 -7.33 29.35 1.11
C THR A 71 -6.92 28.09 0.36
N ALA A 72 -5.63 27.74 0.40
CA ALA A 72 -5.08 26.51 -0.13
C ALA A 72 -4.04 25.91 0.83
N LEU A 73 -3.88 24.59 0.77
CA LEU A 73 -2.83 23.90 1.55
C LEU A 73 -1.41 24.29 1.11
N ALA A 74 -1.25 24.86 -0.09
CA ALA A 74 0.02 25.40 -0.55
C ALA A 74 0.39 26.71 0.19
N ASP A 75 -0.60 27.44 0.70
CA ASP A 75 -0.41 28.78 1.26
C ASP A 75 0.20 28.75 2.67
N ILE A 76 0.01 27.64 3.41
CA ILE A 76 0.56 27.50 4.77
C ILE A 76 2.07 27.26 4.80
N GLY A 77 2.71 27.00 3.65
CA GLY A 77 4.16 26.91 3.55
C GLY A 77 4.81 25.80 4.39
N THR A 78 6.15 25.85 4.47
CA THR A 78 6.97 24.79 5.08
C THR A 78 6.95 24.80 6.61
N ASP A 79 6.55 25.90 7.24
CA ASP A 79 6.54 26.03 8.69
C ASP A 79 5.47 25.12 9.33
N TYR A 80 4.35 24.93 8.62
CA TYR A 80 3.26 24.06 9.06
C TYR A 80 3.29 22.70 8.37
N LEU A 81 3.84 22.64 7.14
CA LEU A 81 4.05 21.43 6.34
C LEU A 81 5.52 21.29 5.90
N PRO A 82 6.42 20.78 6.75
CA PRO A 82 7.86 20.73 6.45
C PRO A 82 8.20 19.87 5.23
N ASN A 83 7.36 18.88 4.92
CA ASN A 83 7.53 17.99 3.77
C ASN A 83 6.60 18.38 2.60
N GLY A 84 5.94 19.53 2.67
CA GLY A 84 4.89 19.94 1.74
C GLY A 84 3.61 19.10 1.85
N VAL A 85 2.72 19.29 0.88
CA VAL A 85 1.47 18.52 0.78
C VAL A 85 1.78 17.13 0.23
N PRO A 86 1.44 16.04 0.95
CA PRO A 86 1.69 14.69 0.46
C PRO A 86 0.79 14.34 -0.74
N ALA A 87 1.21 13.37 -1.55
CA ALA A 87 0.37 12.84 -2.62
C ALA A 87 -0.72 11.89 -2.06
N VAL A 88 -1.85 11.80 -2.75
CA VAL A 88 -2.92 10.86 -2.39
C VAL A 88 -2.47 9.43 -2.73
N PRO A 89 -2.43 8.51 -1.75
CA PRO A 89 -1.89 7.15 -1.97
C PRO A 89 -2.84 6.23 -2.76
N THR A 90 -4.13 6.58 -2.81
CA THR A 90 -5.18 5.80 -3.49
C THR A 90 -5.19 6.04 -4.99
N ASP A 91 -5.05 7.29 -5.43
CA ASP A 91 -5.05 7.70 -6.83
C ASP A 91 -4.12 8.92 -7.02
N SER A 92 -3.16 8.80 -7.93
CA SER A 92 -2.18 9.85 -8.24
C SER A 92 -2.79 11.08 -8.93
N LYS A 93 -4.05 11.02 -9.36
CA LYS A 93 -4.77 12.15 -9.95
C LYS A 93 -5.46 13.04 -8.92
N LEU A 94 -5.69 12.51 -7.72
CA LEU A 94 -6.34 13.25 -6.65
C LEU A 94 -5.33 14.12 -5.90
N SER A 95 -5.82 15.23 -5.37
CA SER A 95 -5.04 16.17 -4.57
C SER A 95 -5.78 16.49 -3.27
N TYR A 96 -5.03 16.83 -2.22
CA TYR A 96 -5.65 17.33 -1.00
C TYR A 96 -6.04 18.79 -1.20
N THR A 97 -7.31 19.10 -0.92
CA THR A 97 -7.88 20.44 -0.99
C THR A 97 -8.56 20.78 0.33
N ILE A 98 -8.61 22.06 0.67
CA ILE A 98 -9.36 22.57 1.82
C ILE A 98 -10.72 23.07 1.36
N ASP A 99 -11.78 22.63 2.04
CA ASP A 99 -13.13 23.12 1.77
C ASP A 99 -13.31 24.52 2.38
N GLY A 100 -13.68 25.51 1.55
CA GLY A 100 -13.81 26.91 1.99
C GLY A 100 -15.00 27.22 2.91
N LYS A 101 -15.88 26.25 3.21
CA LYS A 101 -17.00 26.41 4.15
C LYS A 101 -16.76 25.67 5.46
N THR A 102 -16.18 24.48 5.39
CA THR A 102 -15.96 23.61 6.56
C THR A 102 -14.53 23.66 7.08
N HIS A 103 -13.60 24.26 6.33
CA HIS A 103 -12.16 24.30 6.59
C HIS A 103 -11.52 22.92 6.79
N ARG A 104 -12.20 21.86 6.31
CA ARG A 104 -11.71 20.48 6.40
C ARG A 104 -10.99 20.09 5.12
N VAL A 105 -9.95 19.30 5.27
CA VAL A 105 -9.19 18.72 4.18
C VAL A 105 -9.90 17.48 3.63
N SER A 106 -10.03 17.42 2.30
CA SER A 106 -10.53 16.25 1.57
C SER A 106 -9.64 15.93 0.37
N ALA A 107 -9.67 14.69 -0.11
CA ALA A 107 -9.01 14.30 -1.35
C ALA A 107 -10.02 14.37 -2.50
N ASN A 108 -9.74 15.18 -3.52
CA ASN A 108 -10.57 15.33 -4.72
C ASN A 108 -9.69 15.55 -5.98
#